data_AF-A0A4Q4S1M1-F1
#
_entry.id   AF-A0A4Q4S1M1-F1
#
_cell.length_a   1.000
_cell.length_b   1.000
_cell.length_c   1.000
_cell.angle_alpha   90.00
_cell.angle_beta   90.00
_cell.angle_gamma   90.00
#
_symmetry.space_group_name_H-M   'P 1'
#
loop_
_entity.id
_entity.type
_entity.pdbx_description
1 polymer ?
#
loop_
_entity_poly.entity_id
_entity_poly.type
_entity_poly.pdbx_seq_one_letter_code
_entity_poly.pdbx_strand_id
1 'polypeptide(L)'
;MTAEWKERQLQQLAIFHELRQRKVDPSAEFEEFPKPAPSQLALLQIYTDVLDENDTARTAAKRISDWVLSVPDRDTCYDISSAYGDVLSVLFGAARELSSQKHLEILADLTVELANLPDVYNDTGKPMVFEEGSVAVQPGEIIKLHSQPRAELWSGLPYLTSGIGNDLRSGPLQFRQVSGNGHDDDQVPSCQSEDMYTNVNTFAALIARRDPPQTSPLCNCVDFAFATFAFLEHGPGTNYDRDAHLAVRAAAVWLVIAGKQVIAAGSPSTKYSYISGSLWEAKGGTNTVDVKRLQFWRSQFQNFREAGRLSDQRAMDATIEATAALDDLIAAQG
;
A
#
# COMPACT_ATOMS: atom_id res chain seq x y z
N MET A 1 9.37 -13.37 -8.44
CA MET A 1 9.01 -12.13 -9.19
C MET A 1 8.95 -12.42 -10.70
N THR A 2 8.08 -11.77 -11.48
CA THR A 2 7.97 -12.00 -12.94
C THR A 2 8.80 -11.01 -13.75
N ALA A 3 9.30 -11.42 -14.93
CA ALA A 3 9.99 -10.52 -15.86
C ALA A 3 9.07 -9.38 -16.33
N GLU A 4 7.80 -9.70 -16.54
CA GLU A 4 6.75 -8.77 -16.95
C GLU A 4 6.54 -7.63 -15.94
N TRP A 5 6.58 -7.94 -14.64
CA TRP A 5 6.52 -6.92 -13.59
C TRP A 5 7.72 -5.98 -13.67
N LYS A 6 8.93 -6.51 -13.82
CA LYS A 6 10.15 -5.69 -13.94
C LYS A 6 10.07 -4.76 -15.13
N GLU A 7 9.63 -5.26 -16.28
CA GLU A 7 9.47 -4.47 -17.50
C GLU A 7 8.45 -3.34 -17.32
N ARG A 8 7.29 -3.61 -16.71
CA ARG A 8 6.30 -2.57 -16.39
C ARG A 8 6.85 -1.50 -15.45
N GLN A 9 7.55 -1.90 -14.39
CA GLN A 9 8.15 -0.94 -13.46
C GLN A 9 9.21 -0.08 -14.15
N LEU A 10 10.07 -0.67 -15.00
CA LEU A 10 11.04 0.09 -15.78
C LEU A 10 10.38 1.06 -16.74
N GLN A 11 9.33 0.63 -17.45
CA GLN A 11 8.60 1.49 -18.37
C GLN A 11 7.96 2.66 -17.63
N GLN A 12 7.34 2.42 -16.47
CA GLN A 12 6.74 3.47 -15.66
C GLN A 12 7.78 4.47 -15.16
N LEU A 13 8.92 3.98 -14.64
CA LEU A 13 10.02 4.83 -14.24
C LEU A 13 10.54 5.66 -15.42
N ALA A 14 10.79 5.04 -16.58
CA ALA A 14 11.26 5.74 -17.78
C ALA A 14 10.29 6.85 -18.21
N ILE A 15 8.97 6.60 -18.18
CA ILE A 15 7.95 7.62 -18.46
C ILE A 15 8.05 8.78 -17.46
N PHE A 16 8.19 8.51 -16.16
CA PHE A 16 8.32 9.57 -15.16
C PHE A 16 9.60 10.39 -15.31
N HIS A 17 10.70 9.76 -15.70
CA HIS A 17 11.95 10.47 -15.99
C HIS A 17 11.83 11.37 -17.21
N GLU A 18 11.30 10.85 -18.31
CA GLU A 18 11.00 11.61 -19.53
C GLU A 18 10.10 12.83 -19.22
N LEU A 19 9.05 12.65 -18.41
CA LEU A 19 8.18 13.76 -17.98
C LEU A 19 8.93 14.82 -17.16
N ARG A 20 9.89 14.43 -16.31
CA ARG A 20 10.73 15.37 -15.55
C ARG A 20 11.74 16.06 -16.45
N GLN A 21 12.35 15.33 -17.37
CA GLN A 21 13.27 15.89 -18.35
C GLN A 21 12.58 16.99 -19.16
N ARG A 22 11.32 16.81 -19.56
CA ARG A 22 10.50 17.86 -20.22
C ARG A 22 10.25 19.10 -19.37
N LYS A 23 10.14 18.94 -18.04
CA LYS A 23 10.00 20.09 -17.13
C LYS A 23 11.30 20.89 -17.06
N VAL A 24 12.45 20.20 -17.08
CA VAL A 24 13.77 20.82 -17.00
C VAL A 24 14.18 21.44 -18.33
N ASP A 25 13.94 20.73 -19.44
CA ASP A 25 14.19 21.18 -20.81
C ASP A 25 12.97 20.93 -21.71
N PRO A 26 12.07 21.93 -21.83
CA PRO A 26 10.89 21.82 -22.68
C PRO A 26 11.19 21.70 -24.18
N SER A 27 12.46 21.91 -24.60
CA SER A 27 12.88 21.86 -26.00
C SER A 27 13.43 20.50 -26.43
N ALA A 28 13.58 19.55 -25.51
CA ALA A 28 14.06 18.21 -25.79
C ALA A 28 13.12 17.45 -26.74
N GLU A 29 13.69 16.75 -27.73
CA GLU A 29 12.93 15.87 -28.62
C GLU A 29 12.38 14.66 -27.87
N PHE A 30 11.13 14.30 -28.16
CA PHE A 30 10.40 13.28 -27.42
C PHE A 30 10.76 11.87 -27.89
N GLU A 31 11.04 10.99 -26.93
CA GLU A 31 11.07 9.55 -27.20
C GLU A 31 9.64 8.97 -27.13
N GLU A 32 9.19 8.33 -28.21
CA GLU A 32 7.93 7.58 -28.23
C GLU A 32 7.95 6.41 -27.23
N PHE A 33 9.14 5.86 -26.98
CA PHE A 33 9.40 4.78 -26.03
C PHE A 33 10.58 5.17 -25.14
N PRO A 34 10.35 5.93 -24.05
CA PRO A 34 11.41 6.42 -23.20
C PRO A 34 12.19 5.26 -22.58
N LYS A 35 13.51 5.37 -22.55
CA LYS A 35 14.39 4.38 -21.92
C LYS A 35 14.67 4.71 -20.46
N PRO A 36 14.80 3.70 -19.59
CA PRO A 36 15.11 3.95 -18.18
C PRO A 36 16.54 4.49 -18.02
N ALA A 37 16.70 5.51 -17.18
CA ALA A 37 18.00 6.05 -16.80
C ALA A 37 18.79 5.05 -15.93
N PRO A 38 20.15 5.15 -15.86
CA PRO A 38 20.96 4.28 -15.01
C PRO A 38 20.55 4.29 -13.53
N SER A 39 20.09 5.43 -13.03
CA SER A 39 19.57 5.57 -11.66
C SER A 39 18.33 4.69 -11.43
N GLN A 40 17.44 4.60 -12.40
CA GLN A 40 16.20 3.82 -12.33
C GLN A 40 16.45 2.33 -12.38
N LEU A 41 17.39 1.91 -13.23
CA LEU A 41 17.89 0.53 -13.25
C LEU A 41 18.49 0.15 -11.90
N ALA A 42 19.27 1.04 -11.29
CA ALA A 42 19.87 0.80 -9.97
C ALA A 42 18.81 0.68 -8.86
N LEU A 43 17.77 1.54 -8.86
CA LEU A 43 16.67 1.44 -7.92
C LEU A 43 15.94 0.09 -8.04
N LEU A 44 15.55 -0.28 -9.26
CA LEU A 44 14.85 -1.55 -9.48
C LEU A 44 15.72 -2.76 -9.15
N GLN A 45 17.05 -2.65 -9.32
CA GLN A 45 17.97 -3.69 -8.90
C GLN A 45 17.94 -3.89 -7.38
N ILE A 46 17.86 -2.81 -6.57
CA ILE A 46 17.75 -2.94 -5.10
C ILE A 46 16.48 -3.72 -4.73
N TYR A 47 15.33 -3.38 -5.33
CA TYR A 47 14.08 -4.11 -5.13
C TYR A 47 14.16 -5.57 -5.63
N THR A 48 14.83 -5.79 -6.75
CA THR A 48 15.05 -7.14 -7.29
C THR A 48 15.88 -7.98 -6.32
N ASP A 49 16.99 -7.43 -5.81
CA ASP A 49 17.90 -8.13 -4.91
C ASP A 49 17.19 -8.54 -3.62
N VAL A 50 16.38 -7.65 -3.03
CA VAL A 50 15.66 -7.97 -1.78
C VAL A 50 14.51 -8.96 -2.02
N LEU A 51 13.77 -8.82 -3.13
CA LEU A 51 12.67 -9.73 -3.47
C LEU A 51 13.15 -11.14 -3.85
N ASP A 52 14.33 -11.24 -4.47
CA ASP A 52 14.98 -12.51 -4.80
C ASP A 52 15.86 -13.02 -3.63
N GLU A 53 15.77 -12.37 -2.45
CA GLU A 53 16.50 -12.73 -1.21
C GLU A 53 18.03 -12.74 -1.33
N ASN A 54 18.56 -12.09 -2.36
CA ASN A 54 19.99 -11.82 -2.50
C ASN A 54 20.46 -10.73 -1.54
N ASP A 55 19.52 -9.94 -1.01
CA ASP A 55 19.78 -8.92 0.00
C ASP A 55 18.74 -8.96 1.13
N THR A 56 19.10 -8.44 2.30
CA THR A 56 18.15 -8.33 3.43
C THR A 56 17.34 -7.04 3.34
N ALA A 57 16.14 -7.04 3.91
CA ALA A 57 15.30 -5.83 4.04
C ALA A 57 16.08 -4.63 4.62
N ARG A 58 16.91 -4.88 5.63
CA ARG A 58 17.75 -3.86 6.28
C ARG A 58 18.81 -3.28 5.37
N THR A 59 19.51 -4.13 4.63
CA THR A 59 20.55 -3.68 3.69
C THR A 59 19.91 -2.94 2.51
N ALA A 60 18.80 -3.45 1.99
CA ALA A 60 18.05 -2.81 0.93
C ALA A 60 17.52 -1.43 1.35
N ALA A 61 17.01 -1.29 2.59
CA ALA A 61 16.60 0.00 3.14
C ALA A 61 17.75 1.02 3.12
N LYS A 62 18.95 0.62 3.57
CA LYS A 62 20.15 1.48 3.51
C LYS A 62 20.52 1.86 2.08
N ARG A 63 20.53 0.90 1.16
CA ARG A 63 20.82 1.14 -0.27
C ARG A 63 19.80 2.09 -0.92
N ILE A 64 18.52 1.96 -0.55
CA ILE A 64 17.47 2.89 -0.98
C ILE A 64 17.75 4.29 -0.44
N SER A 65 18.11 4.42 0.84
CA SER A 65 18.47 5.70 1.43
C SER A 65 19.65 6.36 0.72
N ASP A 66 20.73 5.61 0.52
CA ASP A 66 21.90 6.10 -0.20
C ASP A 66 21.57 6.50 -1.65
N TRP A 67 20.67 5.74 -2.30
CA TRP A 67 20.21 6.04 -3.65
C TRP A 67 19.41 7.35 -3.72
N VAL A 68 18.44 7.55 -2.81
CA VAL A 68 17.61 8.77 -2.77
C VAL A 68 18.46 10.02 -2.57
N LEU A 69 19.49 9.93 -1.72
CA LEU A 69 20.35 11.06 -1.40
C LEU A 69 21.39 11.36 -2.49
N SER A 70 21.80 10.35 -3.27
CA SER A 70 22.89 10.51 -4.25
C SER A 70 22.42 10.70 -5.69
N VAL A 71 21.18 10.33 -6.03
CA VAL A 71 20.67 10.51 -7.40
C VAL A 71 20.60 11.97 -7.86
N PRO A 72 20.26 12.97 -7.02
CA PRO A 72 20.19 14.37 -7.48
C PRO A 72 21.55 14.94 -7.93
N ASP A 73 22.66 14.41 -7.39
CA ASP A 73 24.02 14.81 -7.80
C ASP A 73 24.41 14.25 -9.17
N ARG A 74 23.70 13.23 -9.66
CA ARG A 74 24.04 12.47 -10.88
C ARG A 74 23.06 12.70 -12.02
N ASP A 75 21.85 13.13 -11.71
CA ASP A 75 20.77 13.32 -12.68
C ASP A 75 19.97 14.58 -12.32
N THR A 76 20.11 15.61 -13.14
CA THR A 76 19.45 16.91 -12.95
C THR A 76 17.92 16.84 -13.04
N CYS A 77 17.36 15.73 -13.52
CA CYS A 77 15.91 15.49 -13.53
C CYS A 77 15.37 15.04 -12.17
N TYR A 78 16.24 14.78 -11.19
CA TYR A 78 15.88 14.38 -9.84
C TYR A 78 16.23 15.45 -8.82
N ASP A 79 15.30 15.69 -7.93
CA ASP A 79 15.58 16.12 -6.57
C ASP A 79 15.26 14.98 -5.58
N ILE A 80 15.49 15.22 -4.28
CA ILE A 80 15.25 14.23 -3.22
C ILE A 80 13.79 13.76 -3.23
N SER A 81 12.84 14.67 -3.45
CA SER A 81 11.40 14.36 -3.42
C SER A 81 11.00 13.45 -4.58
N SER A 82 11.50 13.74 -5.78
CA SER A 82 11.26 12.94 -6.98
C SER A 82 11.89 11.54 -6.86
N ALA A 83 13.08 11.45 -6.29
CA ALA A 83 13.75 10.18 -6.01
C ALA A 83 12.94 9.35 -5.01
N TYR A 84 12.53 9.96 -3.90
CA TYR A 84 11.67 9.32 -2.91
C TYR A 84 10.32 8.87 -3.52
N GLY A 85 9.74 9.69 -4.41
CA GLY A 85 8.54 9.34 -5.16
C GLY A 85 8.69 8.05 -5.98
N ASP A 86 9.84 7.86 -6.64
CA ASP A 86 10.12 6.63 -7.40
C ASP A 86 10.28 5.40 -6.49
N VAL A 87 10.89 5.57 -5.30
CA VAL A 87 10.94 4.51 -4.28
C VAL A 87 9.53 4.05 -3.93
N LEU A 88 8.63 4.99 -3.62
CA LEU A 88 7.23 4.67 -3.29
C LEU A 88 6.48 4.08 -4.48
N SER A 89 6.72 4.58 -5.69
CA SER A 89 6.08 4.04 -6.90
C SER A 89 6.40 2.57 -7.10
N VAL A 90 7.67 2.18 -6.99
CA VAL A 90 8.09 0.77 -7.12
C VAL A 90 7.53 -0.07 -5.96
N LEU A 91 7.55 0.45 -4.73
CA LEU A 91 6.99 -0.24 -3.57
C LEU A 91 5.50 -0.56 -3.75
N PHE A 92 4.70 0.44 -4.15
CA PHE A 92 3.27 0.25 -4.35
C PHE A 92 2.97 -0.60 -5.59
N GLY A 93 3.72 -0.43 -6.68
CA GLY A 93 3.64 -1.33 -7.84
C GLY A 93 3.88 -2.78 -7.45
N ALA A 94 4.91 -3.05 -6.64
CA ALA A 94 5.20 -4.39 -6.11
C ALA A 94 4.07 -4.90 -5.20
N ALA A 95 3.60 -4.09 -4.25
CA ALA A 95 2.57 -4.47 -3.29
C ALA A 95 1.21 -4.74 -3.94
N ARG A 96 0.91 -4.12 -5.09
CA ARG A 96 -0.31 -4.36 -5.86
C ARG A 96 -0.19 -5.60 -6.73
N GLU A 97 0.92 -5.76 -7.44
CA GLU A 97 1.04 -6.75 -8.53
C GLU A 97 1.62 -8.10 -8.10
N LEU A 98 2.38 -8.16 -7.01
CA LEU A 98 2.97 -9.42 -6.54
C LEU A 98 1.96 -10.20 -5.70
N SER A 99 1.53 -11.36 -6.20
CA SER A 99 0.55 -12.23 -5.55
C SER A 99 1.13 -13.20 -4.51
N SER A 100 2.46 -13.26 -4.38
CA SER A 100 3.10 -14.16 -3.41
C SER A 100 3.15 -13.50 -2.04
N GLN A 101 2.56 -14.16 -1.04
CA GLN A 101 2.64 -13.72 0.36
C GLN A 101 4.10 -13.54 0.81
N LYS A 102 5.04 -14.38 0.35
CA LYS A 102 6.46 -14.25 0.68
C LYS A 102 7.06 -12.93 0.19
N HIS A 103 6.77 -12.54 -1.06
CA HIS A 103 7.23 -11.24 -1.56
C HIS A 103 6.59 -10.09 -0.78
N LEU A 104 5.30 -10.18 -0.46
CA LEU A 104 4.61 -9.14 0.34
C LEU A 104 5.17 -9.06 1.78
N GLU A 105 5.61 -10.19 2.35
CA GLU A 105 6.31 -10.22 3.64
C GLU A 105 7.65 -9.50 3.56
N ILE A 106 8.45 -9.76 2.53
CA ILE A 106 9.72 -9.08 2.29
C ILE A 106 9.52 -7.57 2.12
N LEU A 107 8.51 -7.15 1.36
CA LEU A 107 8.18 -5.73 1.19
C LEU A 107 7.73 -5.07 2.49
N ALA A 108 6.96 -5.79 3.31
CA ALA A 108 6.55 -5.30 4.63
C ALA A 108 7.77 -5.13 5.56
N ASP A 109 8.68 -6.11 5.58
CA ASP A 109 9.95 -6.01 6.31
C ASP A 109 10.80 -4.83 5.83
N LEU A 110 10.93 -4.64 4.52
CA LEU A 110 11.63 -3.51 3.92
C LEU A 110 11.02 -2.17 4.38
N THR A 111 9.68 -2.08 4.37
CA THR A 111 8.96 -0.86 4.77
C THR A 111 9.18 -0.52 6.25
N VAL A 112 9.20 -1.54 7.12
CA VAL A 112 9.52 -1.35 8.54
C VAL A 112 10.99 -0.96 8.73
N GLU A 113 11.93 -1.57 8.00
CA GLU A 113 13.35 -1.20 8.06
C GLU A 113 13.60 0.22 7.54
N LEU A 114 12.88 0.68 6.50
CA LEU A 114 12.89 2.08 6.08
C LEU A 114 12.42 3.02 7.19
N ALA A 115 11.34 2.69 7.90
CA ALA A 115 10.86 3.48 9.05
C ALA A 115 11.84 3.53 10.22
N ASN A 116 12.74 2.55 10.33
CA ASN A 116 13.74 2.44 11.38
C ASN A 116 15.08 3.10 11.03
N LEU A 117 15.24 3.59 9.80
CA LEU A 117 16.44 4.36 9.45
C LEU A 117 16.48 5.67 10.25
N PRO A 118 17.69 6.15 10.61
CA PRO A 118 17.82 7.48 11.17
C PRO A 118 17.40 8.52 10.15
N ASP A 119 16.81 9.61 10.63
CA ASP A 119 16.53 10.74 9.76
C ASP A 119 17.82 11.36 9.23
N VAL A 120 17.74 11.86 8.00
CA VAL A 120 18.88 12.37 7.26
C VAL A 120 19.00 13.87 7.48
N TYR A 121 20.24 14.35 7.57
CA TYR A 121 20.55 15.77 7.73
C TYR A 121 21.18 16.32 6.45
N ASN A 122 21.00 17.62 6.20
CA ASN A 122 21.77 18.32 5.18
C ASN A 122 23.21 18.49 5.68
N ASP A 123 24.07 17.53 5.34
CA ASP A 123 25.50 17.56 5.70
C ASP A 123 26.34 18.40 4.72
N THR A 124 25.71 19.10 3.78
CA THR A 124 26.41 19.98 2.85
C THR A 124 26.62 21.37 3.45
N GLY A 125 27.67 22.07 3.01
CA GLY A 125 27.93 23.45 3.43
C GLY A 125 27.00 24.50 2.82
N LYS A 126 25.92 24.10 2.13
CA LYS A 126 24.98 24.98 1.42
C LYS A 126 23.52 24.55 1.64
N PRO A 127 22.54 25.45 1.47
CA PRO A 127 21.14 25.05 1.50
C PRO A 127 20.82 24.02 0.41
N MET A 128 20.08 22.97 0.76
CA MET A 128 19.46 22.06 -0.19
C MET A 128 18.09 22.60 -0.56
N VAL A 129 17.82 22.75 -1.86
CA VAL A 129 16.55 23.26 -2.37
C VAL A 129 15.93 22.21 -3.30
N PHE A 130 14.69 21.83 -3.04
CA PHE A 130 13.96 20.82 -3.80
C PHE A 130 12.46 21.15 -3.84
N GLU A 131 11.68 20.33 -4.55
CA GLU A 131 10.25 20.51 -4.83
C GLU A 131 9.97 21.85 -5.50
N GLU A 132 10.62 22.06 -6.65
CA GLU A 132 10.47 23.27 -7.47
C GLU A 132 10.75 24.57 -6.67
N GLY A 133 11.60 24.48 -5.65
CA GLY A 133 12.00 25.61 -4.81
C GLY A 133 11.12 25.84 -3.57
N SER A 134 10.09 25.03 -3.37
CA SER A 134 9.16 25.18 -2.24
C SER A 134 9.74 24.69 -0.90
N VAL A 135 10.78 23.84 -0.95
CA VAL A 135 11.48 23.36 0.25
C VAL A 135 12.94 23.78 0.20
N ALA A 136 13.41 24.38 1.30
CA ALA A 136 14.81 24.72 1.52
C ALA A 136 15.25 24.23 2.90
N VAL A 137 16.25 23.35 2.93
CA VAL A 137 16.82 22.75 4.16
C VAL A 137 18.22 23.32 4.37
N GLN A 138 18.46 24.00 5.49
CA GLN A 138 19.76 24.60 5.79
C GLN A 138 20.80 23.56 6.22
N PRO A 139 22.10 23.86 6.11
CA PRO A 139 23.16 22.99 6.65
C PRO A 139 22.90 22.59 8.11
N GLY A 140 23.00 21.30 8.40
CA GLY A 140 22.76 20.73 9.73
C GLY A 140 21.29 20.54 10.11
N GLU A 141 20.34 20.91 9.25
CA GLU A 141 18.91 20.63 9.46
C GLU A 141 18.50 19.26 8.91
N ILE A 142 17.46 18.68 9.51
CA ILE A 142 16.84 17.43 9.02
C ILE A 142 16.19 17.67 7.66
N ILE A 143 16.43 16.77 6.72
CA ILE A 143 15.76 16.75 5.42
C ILE A 143 14.29 16.38 5.60
N LYS A 144 13.40 17.28 5.18
CA LYS A 144 11.95 17.12 5.28
C LYS A 144 11.29 17.41 3.93
N LEU A 145 10.34 16.58 3.49
CA LEU A 145 9.54 16.81 2.29
C LEU A 145 8.33 17.72 2.59
N HIS A 146 7.65 18.30 1.61
CA HIS A 146 6.60 19.29 1.90
C HIS A 146 5.35 18.72 2.61
N SER A 147 4.86 19.50 3.59
CA SER A 147 3.50 19.53 4.16
C SER A 147 2.86 18.19 4.60
N GLN A 148 3.47 17.51 5.57
CA GLN A 148 2.77 16.57 6.45
C GLN A 148 3.19 16.84 7.92
N PRO A 149 2.36 16.49 8.92
CA PRO A 149 2.72 16.62 10.34
C PRO A 149 3.96 15.82 10.77
N ARG A 150 4.44 14.91 9.89
CA ARG A 150 5.70 14.17 9.97
C ARG A 150 6.29 14.13 8.56
N ALA A 151 7.20 15.05 8.30
CA ALA A 151 7.76 15.28 6.97
C ALA A 151 9.19 14.73 6.84
N GLU A 152 9.74 14.22 7.94
CA GLU A 152 11.03 13.55 7.99
C GLU A 152 11.03 12.35 7.04
N LEU A 153 12.10 12.20 6.27
CA LEU A 153 12.15 11.28 5.14
C LEU A 153 11.87 9.81 5.54
N TRP A 154 12.51 9.33 6.60
CA TRP A 154 12.45 7.91 6.98
C TRP A 154 11.58 7.67 8.20
N SER A 155 11.76 8.42 9.29
CA SER A 155 10.90 8.25 10.46
C SER A 155 9.45 8.69 10.20
N GLY A 156 9.27 9.66 9.30
CA GLY A 156 7.99 10.23 8.92
C GLY A 156 7.30 9.51 7.74
N LEU A 157 8.03 8.74 6.93
CA LEU A 157 7.55 8.07 5.71
C LEU A 157 6.47 8.88 4.96
N PRO A 158 6.78 10.11 4.51
CA PRO A 158 5.81 10.98 3.88
C PRO A 158 5.13 10.27 2.71
N TYR A 159 3.85 10.54 2.52
CA TYR A 159 2.99 9.93 1.49
C TYR A 159 2.72 8.42 1.57
N LEU A 160 3.46 7.65 2.37
CA LEU A 160 3.32 6.19 2.37
C LEU A 160 1.96 5.74 2.91
N THR A 161 1.56 6.23 4.08
CA THR A 161 0.25 5.87 4.66
C THR A 161 -0.92 6.46 3.86
N SER A 162 -0.77 7.63 3.24
CA SER A 162 -1.78 8.14 2.31
C SER A 162 -1.87 7.31 1.04
N GLY A 163 -0.75 6.79 0.53
CA GLY A 163 -0.72 5.89 -0.63
C GLY A 163 -1.49 4.60 -0.35
N ILE A 164 -1.15 3.91 0.75
CA ILE A 164 -1.90 2.73 1.23
C ILE A 164 -3.37 3.10 1.45
N GLY A 165 -3.64 4.20 2.14
CA GLY A 165 -5.01 4.62 2.46
C GLY A 165 -5.84 4.99 1.23
N ASN A 166 -5.23 5.50 0.16
CA ASN A 166 -5.93 5.77 -1.10
C ASN A 166 -6.27 4.46 -1.81
N ASP A 167 -5.33 3.51 -1.82
CA ASP A 167 -5.57 2.17 -2.38
C ASP A 167 -6.65 1.41 -1.60
N LEU A 168 -6.73 1.58 -0.28
CA LEU A 168 -7.67 0.77 0.51
C LEU A 168 -9.06 1.41 0.60
N ARG A 169 -9.19 2.73 0.57
CA ARG A 169 -10.49 3.41 0.75
C ARG A 169 -11.39 3.38 -0.48
N SER A 170 -10.84 3.39 -1.70
CA SER A 170 -11.67 3.43 -2.91
C SER A 170 -12.18 2.06 -3.35
N GLY A 171 -11.72 0.99 -2.69
CA GLY A 171 -12.16 -0.38 -2.93
C GLY A 171 -11.55 -1.07 -4.15
N PRO A 172 -11.95 -2.33 -4.41
CA PRO A 172 -11.36 -3.15 -5.46
C PRO A 172 -11.46 -2.55 -6.86
N LEU A 173 -12.56 -1.87 -7.18
CA LEU A 173 -12.83 -1.40 -8.55
C LEU A 173 -11.92 -0.28 -9.03
N GLN A 174 -11.20 0.42 -8.15
CA GLN A 174 -10.20 1.41 -8.58
C GLN A 174 -9.06 0.78 -9.40
N PHE A 175 -8.81 -0.53 -9.22
CA PHE A 175 -7.77 -1.28 -9.92
C PHE A 175 -8.24 -1.83 -11.25
N ARG A 176 -9.52 -1.62 -11.61
CA ARG A 176 -10.02 -2.02 -12.92
C ARG A 176 -9.30 -1.18 -13.97
N GLN A 177 -8.57 -1.84 -14.87
CA GLN A 177 -8.03 -1.17 -16.04
C GLN A 177 -9.21 -0.67 -16.89
N VAL A 178 -9.19 0.62 -17.24
CA VAL A 178 -10.09 1.14 -18.28
C VAL A 178 -9.51 0.65 -19.59
N SER A 179 -9.98 -0.49 -20.09
CA SER A 179 -9.67 -0.92 -21.45
C SER A 179 -10.17 0.15 -22.41
N GLY A 180 -9.24 0.92 -22.98
CA GLY A 180 -9.55 1.83 -24.08
C GLY A 180 -10.03 1.02 -25.28
N ASN A 181 -11.22 1.36 -25.78
CA ASN A 181 -11.79 0.96 -27.06
C ASN A 181 -11.57 -0.51 -27.47
N GLY A 182 -12.38 -1.42 -26.94
CA GLY A 182 -12.52 -2.79 -27.44
C GLY A 182 -13.91 -3.32 -27.10
N HIS A 183 -14.53 -4.03 -28.04
CA HIS A 183 -15.94 -4.43 -28.02
C HIS A 183 -16.43 -5.03 -26.68
N ASP A 184 -17.70 -4.73 -26.36
CA ASP A 184 -18.44 -5.11 -25.14
C ASP A 184 -18.52 -6.63 -24.85
N ASP A 185 -17.96 -7.50 -25.70
CA ASP A 185 -18.13 -8.96 -25.62
C ASP A 185 -16.95 -9.72 -24.96
N ASP A 186 -15.83 -9.08 -24.62
CA ASP A 186 -14.69 -9.73 -23.92
C ASP A 186 -14.49 -9.19 -22.49
N GLN A 187 -15.57 -8.92 -21.75
CA GLN A 187 -15.49 -8.70 -20.30
C GLN A 187 -15.25 -10.03 -19.58
N VAL A 188 -14.04 -10.59 -19.71
CA VAL A 188 -13.52 -11.48 -18.67
C VAL A 188 -13.51 -10.65 -17.39
N PRO A 189 -14.21 -11.05 -16.31
CA PRO A 189 -14.05 -10.39 -15.02
C PRO A 189 -12.62 -10.70 -14.58
N SER A 190 -11.68 -9.82 -14.91
CA SER A 190 -10.30 -10.07 -14.53
C SER A 190 -10.28 -9.97 -13.00
N CYS A 191 -10.05 -11.12 -12.35
CA CYS A 191 -9.82 -11.20 -10.90
C CYS A 191 -8.63 -10.32 -10.46
N GLN A 192 -7.94 -9.68 -11.40
CA GLN A 192 -6.86 -8.72 -11.20
C GLN A 192 -7.24 -7.61 -10.23
N SER A 193 -8.45 -7.04 -10.33
CA SER A 193 -8.86 -5.96 -9.41
C SER A 193 -8.99 -6.46 -7.96
N GLU A 194 -9.57 -7.64 -7.79
CA GLU A 194 -9.67 -8.34 -6.50
C GLU A 194 -8.29 -8.81 -5.99
N ASP A 195 -7.43 -9.31 -6.88
CA ASP A 195 -6.08 -9.75 -6.58
C ASP A 195 -5.22 -8.57 -6.10
N MET A 196 -5.21 -7.45 -6.84
CA MET A 196 -4.48 -6.24 -6.46
C MET A 196 -4.98 -5.67 -5.13
N TYR A 197 -6.30 -5.61 -4.94
CA TYR A 197 -6.88 -5.16 -3.67
C TYR A 197 -6.51 -6.09 -2.51
N THR A 198 -6.55 -7.40 -2.73
CA THR A 198 -6.14 -8.39 -1.74
C THR A 198 -4.64 -8.28 -1.43
N ASN A 199 -3.78 -8.05 -2.42
CA ASN A 199 -2.34 -7.92 -2.24
C ASN A 199 -1.98 -6.69 -1.40
N VAL A 200 -2.58 -5.52 -1.67
CA VAL A 200 -2.35 -4.30 -0.86
C VAL A 200 -2.87 -4.47 0.57
N ASN A 201 -4.03 -5.12 0.76
CA ASN A 201 -4.54 -5.44 2.10
C ASN A 201 -3.60 -6.41 2.84
N THR A 202 -3.07 -7.42 2.14
CA THR A 202 -2.10 -8.37 2.69
C THR A 202 -0.83 -7.65 3.11
N PHE A 203 -0.28 -6.78 2.26
CA PHE A 203 0.88 -5.94 2.58
C PHE A 203 0.64 -5.06 3.81
N ALA A 204 -0.50 -4.36 3.89
CA ALA A 204 -0.84 -3.52 5.03
C ALA A 204 -1.05 -4.33 6.32
N ALA A 205 -1.70 -5.50 6.25
CA ALA A 205 -1.88 -6.40 7.39
C ALA A 205 -0.54 -6.96 7.88
N LEU A 206 0.38 -7.28 6.97
CA LEU A 206 1.73 -7.71 7.28
C LEU A 206 2.55 -6.63 7.98
N ILE A 207 2.38 -5.36 7.60
CA ILE A 207 2.98 -4.23 8.34
C ILE A 207 2.35 -4.14 9.74
N ALA A 208 1.02 -4.16 9.84
CA ALA A 208 0.32 -4.06 11.13
C ALA A 208 0.75 -5.17 12.11
N ARG A 209 0.88 -6.41 11.62
CA ARG A 209 1.34 -7.59 12.41
C ARG A 209 2.71 -7.40 13.05
N ARG A 210 3.57 -6.53 12.48
CA ARG A 210 4.93 -6.29 12.96
C ARG A 210 5.01 -5.26 14.09
N ASP A 211 3.87 -4.73 14.54
CA ASP A 211 3.76 -3.74 15.62
C ASP A 211 4.78 -2.59 15.43
N PRO A 212 4.72 -1.85 14.31
CA PRO A 212 5.71 -0.84 13.98
C PRO A 212 5.79 0.27 15.04
N PRO A 213 6.91 1.02 15.11
CA PRO A 213 7.12 2.02 16.16
C PRO A 213 5.95 3.00 16.28
N GLN A 214 5.51 3.31 17.50
CA GLN A 214 4.39 4.24 17.74
C GLN A 214 4.65 5.67 17.21
N THR A 215 5.93 6.02 17.08
CA THR A 215 6.39 7.28 16.48
C THR A 215 6.39 7.26 14.95
N SER A 216 6.30 6.10 14.32
CA SER A 216 6.17 5.94 12.86
C SER A 216 4.71 6.13 12.44
N PRO A 217 4.42 6.66 11.24
CA PRO A 217 3.05 6.66 10.72
C PRO A 217 2.51 5.23 10.48
N LEU A 218 3.38 4.22 10.35
CA LEU A 218 3.00 2.82 10.11
C LEU A 218 2.15 2.22 11.24
N CYS A 219 2.20 2.78 12.46
CA CYS A 219 1.35 2.32 13.57
C CYS A 219 -0.16 2.45 13.27
N ASN A 220 -0.52 3.33 12.32
CA ASN A 220 -1.91 3.50 11.88
C ASN A 220 -2.31 2.53 10.76
N CYS A 221 -1.43 1.64 10.29
CA CYS A 221 -1.77 0.70 9.21
C CYS A 221 -2.95 -0.21 9.58
N VAL A 222 -3.09 -0.57 10.86
CA VAL A 222 -4.21 -1.37 11.36
C VAL A 222 -5.57 -0.67 11.15
N ASP A 223 -5.60 0.66 11.12
CA ASP A 223 -6.84 1.41 10.89
C ASP A 223 -7.43 1.13 9.50
N PHE A 224 -6.60 0.78 8.52
CA PHE A 224 -7.07 0.44 7.19
C PHE A 224 -7.88 -0.85 7.13
N ALA A 225 -7.77 -1.74 8.13
CA ALA A 225 -8.63 -2.90 8.25
C ALA A 225 -10.12 -2.49 8.29
N PHE A 226 -10.43 -1.38 8.97
CA PHE A 226 -11.81 -0.88 9.08
C PHE A 226 -12.37 -0.36 7.74
N ALA A 227 -11.51 0.19 6.87
CA ALA A 227 -11.91 0.55 5.50
C ALA A 227 -12.36 -0.70 4.74
N THR A 228 -11.64 -1.81 4.93
CA THR A 228 -11.92 -3.08 4.26
C THR A 228 -13.15 -3.77 4.84
N PHE A 229 -13.31 -3.80 6.18
CA PHE A 229 -14.51 -4.37 6.80
C PHE A 229 -15.78 -3.57 6.53
N ALA A 230 -15.69 -2.27 6.21
CA ALA A 230 -16.85 -1.49 5.79
C ALA A 230 -17.58 -2.11 4.59
N PHE A 231 -16.86 -2.76 3.67
CA PHE A 231 -17.46 -3.50 2.55
C PHE A 231 -18.36 -4.66 3.00
N LEU A 232 -18.09 -5.26 4.15
CA LEU A 232 -18.89 -6.34 4.73
C LEU A 232 -20.02 -5.83 5.63
N GLU A 233 -19.97 -4.55 6.05
CA GLU A 233 -20.92 -3.97 7.00
C GLU A 233 -22.00 -3.10 6.34
N HIS A 234 -21.81 -2.68 5.09
CA HIS A 234 -22.80 -1.87 4.37
C HIS A 234 -23.78 -2.72 3.57
N GLY A 235 -25.05 -2.31 3.59
CA GLY A 235 -26.14 -3.02 2.93
C GLY A 235 -26.37 -2.62 1.47
N PRO A 236 -27.40 -3.24 0.84
CA PRO A 236 -27.74 -3.02 -0.55
C PRO A 236 -27.96 -1.54 -0.92
N GLY A 237 -27.53 -1.16 -2.11
CA GLY A 237 -27.71 0.21 -2.63
C GLY A 237 -26.60 1.20 -2.26
N THR A 238 -25.51 0.72 -1.66
CA THR A 238 -24.28 1.49 -1.44
C THR A 238 -23.21 1.10 -2.47
N ASN A 239 -22.23 1.98 -2.73
CA ASN A 239 -21.04 1.60 -3.51
C ASN A 239 -20.29 0.43 -2.85
N TYR A 240 -20.35 0.32 -1.51
CA TYR A 240 -19.76 -0.79 -0.76
C TYR A 240 -20.40 -2.14 -1.10
N ASP A 241 -21.73 -2.26 -1.17
CA ASP A 241 -22.41 -3.53 -1.49
C ASP A 241 -22.11 -4.04 -2.91
N ARG A 242 -22.00 -3.11 -3.88
CA ARG A 242 -21.67 -3.50 -5.26
C ARG A 242 -20.34 -4.25 -5.32
N ASP A 243 -19.37 -3.81 -4.52
CA ASP A 243 -17.99 -4.26 -4.59
C ASP A 243 -17.64 -5.23 -3.45
N ALA A 244 -18.58 -5.49 -2.54
CA ALA A 244 -18.36 -6.25 -1.31
C ALA A 244 -17.80 -7.66 -1.56
N HIS A 245 -18.33 -8.35 -2.57
CA HIS A 245 -17.87 -9.68 -2.97
C HIS A 245 -16.39 -9.71 -3.37
N LEU A 246 -15.86 -8.62 -3.94
CA LEU A 246 -14.44 -8.48 -4.32
C LEU A 246 -13.54 -8.10 -3.12
N ALA A 247 -14.13 -7.66 -2.00
CA ALA A 247 -13.40 -7.32 -0.79
C ALA A 247 -13.31 -8.49 0.21
N VAL A 248 -14.00 -9.62 -0.04
CA VAL A 248 -14.05 -10.77 0.88
C VAL A 248 -12.66 -11.33 1.17
N ARG A 249 -11.85 -11.57 0.13
CA ARG A 249 -10.47 -12.06 0.31
C ARG A 249 -9.60 -11.06 1.08
N ALA A 250 -9.73 -9.78 0.76
CA ALA A 250 -9.04 -8.71 1.47
C ALA A 250 -9.44 -8.62 2.96
N ALA A 251 -10.72 -8.79 3.30
CA ALA A 251 -11.18 -8.81 4.68
C ALA A 251 -10.68 -10.06 5.43
N ALA A 252 -10.66 -11.22 4.75
CA ALA A 252 -10.15 -12.46 5.32
C ALA A 252 -8.66 -12.35 5.71
N VAL A 253 -7.81 -11.78 4.86
CA VAL A 253 -6.38 -11.65 5.16
C VAL A 253 -6.10 -10.77 6.38
N TRP A 254 -6.91 -9.74 6.63
CA TRP A 254 -6.79 -8.95 7.86
C TRP A 254 -7.02 -9.78 9.12
N LEU A 255 -8.02 -10.66 9.13
CA LEU A 255 -8.31 -11.53 10.25
C LEU A 255 -7.20 -12.57 10.46
N VAL A 256 -6.76 -13.21 9.38
CA VAL A 256 -5.76 -14.28 9.40
C VAL A 256 -4.38 -13.75 9.80
N ILE A 257 -3.98 -12.59 9.27
CA ILE A 257 -2.62 -12.06 9.46
C ILE A 257 -2.53 -11.16 10.70
N ALA A 258 -3.50 -10.27 10.89
CA ALA A 258 -3.43 -9.18 11.85
C ALA A 258 -4.68 -9.09 12.75
N GLY A 259 -5.47 -10.16 12.88
CA GLY A 259 -6.73 -10.14 13.64
C GLY A 259 -6.55 -9.73 15.11
N LYS A 260 -5.43 -10.13 15.73
CA LYS A 260 -5.08 -9.71 17.09
C LYS A 260 -4.86 -8.20 17.18
N GLN A 261 -4.16 -7.60 16.21
CA GLN A 261 -3.95 -6.17 16.12
C GLN A 261 -5.26 -5.42 15.87
N VAL A 262 -6.15 -5.94 15.02
CA VAL A 262 -7.48 -5.35 14.77
C VAL A 262 -8.31 -5.28 16.07
N ILE A 263 -8.29 -6.35 16.88
CA ILE A 263 -8.97 -6.35 18.18
C ILE A 263 -8.28 -5.40 19.16
N ALA A 264 -6.95 -5.41 19.22
CA ALA A 264 -6.20 -4.54 20.11
C ALA A 264 -6.40 -3.04 19.78
N ALA A 265 -6.59 -2.69 18.51
CA ALA A 265 -6.97 -1.34 18.10
C ALA A 265 -8.33 -0.92 18.68
N GLY A 266 -9.24 -1.88 18.87
CA GLY A 266 -10.50 -1.73 19.60
C GLY A 266 -11.57 -0.94 18.85
N SER A 267 -11.21 0.15 18.19
CA SER A 267 -12.10 0.97 17.35
C SER A 267 -11.27 1.72 16.30
N PRO A 268 -11.85 2.07 15.15
CA PRO A 268 -11.16 2.89 14.16
C PRO A 268 -10.68 4.21 14.77
N SER A 269 -9.47 4.62 14.40
CA SER A 269 -8.94 5.94 14.74
C SER A 269 -9.84 7.07 14.27
N THR A 270 -10.03 8.09 15.11
CA THR A 270 -10.77 9.31 14.76
C THR A 270 -10.08 10.16 13.69
N LYS A 271 -8.82 9.84 13.34
CA LYS A 271 -8.11 10.48 12.22
C LYS A 271 -8.79 10.23 10.87
N TYR A 272 -9.48 9.10 10.76
CA TYR A 272 -10.12 8.67 9.53
C TYR A 272 -11.61 8.52 9.79
N SER A 273 -12.44 9.00 8.84
CA SER A 273 -13.90 8.91 8.94
C SER A 273 -14.40 7.50 8.63
N TYR A 274 -13.92 6.50 9.38
CA TYR A 274 -14.45 5.14 9.32
C TYR A 274 -15.72 5.07 10.16
N ILE A 275 -16.83 4.70 9.54
CA ILE A 275 -18.12 4.57 10.19
C ILE A 275 -18.53 3.11 10.09
N SER A 276 -19.08 2.56 11.17
CA SER A 276 -19.79 1.29 11.17
C SER A 276 -20.77 1.20 10.01
N GLY A 277 -20.75 0.10 9.27
CA GLY A 277 -21.67 -0.03 8.13
C GLY A 277 -23.12 -0.18 8.55
N SER A 278 -24.05 0.17 7.66
CA SER A 278 -25.49 0.24 7.95
C SER A 278 -26.11 -1.09 8.41
N LEU A 279 -25.58 -2.24 7.96
CA LEU A 279 -26.04 -3.56 8.44
C LEU A 279 -25.62 -3.81 9.88
N TRP A 280 -24.45 -3.33 10.28
CA TRP A 280 -23.96 -3.44 11.65
C TRP A 280 -24.73 -2.48 12.57
N GLU A 281 -24.94 -1.24 12.13
CA GLU A 281 -25.75 -0.26 12.88
C GLU A 281 -27.19 -0.75 13.11
N ALA A 282 -27.81 -1.39 12.11
CA ALA A 282 -29.15 -1.96 12.24
C ALA A 282 -29.25 -3.06 13.32
N LYS A 283 -28.12 -3.63 13.76
CA LYS A 283 -28.03 -4.59 14.88
C LYS A 283 -27.72 -3.90 16.22
N GLY A 284 -27.79 -2.58 16.29
CA GLY A 284 -27.35 -1.78 17.44
C GLY A 284 -25.84 -1.87 17.64
N GLY A 285 -25.09 -1.92 16.54
CA GLY A 285 -23.63 -1.96 16.54
C GLY A 285 -22.99 -0.62 16.91
N THR A 286 -21.75 -0.66 17.40
CA THR A 286 -20.91 0.53 17.62
C THR A 286 -19.59 0.39 16.88
N ASN A 287 -18.73 1.41 16.92
CA ASN A 287 -17.39 1.34 16.33
C ASN A 287 -16.43 0.38 17.07
N THR A 288 -16.84 -0.20 18.19
CA THR A 288 -16.02 -1.14 18.98
C THR A 288 -15.91 -2.50 18.29
N VAL A 289 -14.73 -3.10 18.32
CA VAL A 289 -14.46 -4.50 17.93
C VAL A 289 -14.64 -5.38 19.16
N ASP A 290 -15.89 -5.69 19.46
CA ASP A 290 -16.27 -6.64 20.52
C ASP A 290 -16.62 -8.01 19.93
N VAL A 291 -16.87 -9.00 20.81
CA VAL A 291 -17.29 -10.35 20.42
C VAL A 291 -18.53 -10.32 19.52
N LYS A 292 -19.45 -9.37 19.76
CA LYS A 292 -20.67 -9.21 18.94
C LYS A 292 -20.33 -8.79 17.51
N ARG A 293 -19.36 -7.89 17.31
CA ARG A 293 -18.90 -7.49 15.97
C ARG A 293 -18.10 -8.60 15.27
N LEU A 294 -17.28 -9.35 16.01
CA LEU A 294 -16.60 -10.54 15.46
C LEU A 294 -17.61 -11.60 14.98
N GLN A 295 -18.64 -11.89 15.79
CA GLN A 295 -19.75 -12.76 15.40
C GLN A 295 -20.52 -12.21 14.20
N PHE A 296 -20.71 -10.89 14.12
CA PHE A 296 -21.32 -10.25 12.97
C PHE A 296 -20.48 -10.48 11.70
N TRP A 297 -19.18 -10.20 11.72
CA TRP A 297 -18.30 -10.47 10.57
C TRP A 297 -18.30 -11.93 10.17
N ARG A 298 -18.27 -12.85 11.15
CA ARG A 298 -18.37 -14.29 10.91
C ARG A 298 -19.64 -14.64 10.13
N SER A 299 -20.78 -14.07 10.53
CA SER A 299 -22.05 -14.26 9.81
C SER A 299 -22.00 -13.68 8.39
N GLN A 300 -21.31 -12.55 8.17
CA GLN A 300 -21.15 -11.97 6.83
C GLN A 300 -20.35 -12.88 5.90
N PHE A 301 -19.23 -13.45 6.35
CA PHE A 301 -18.46 -14.41 5.54
C PHE A 301 -19.30 -15.62 5.13
N GLN A 302 -20.12 -16.15 6.04
CA GLN A 302 -21.06 -17.24 5.73
C GLN A 302 -22.12 -16.79 4.71
N ASN A 303 -22.72 -15.60 4.89
CA ASN A 303 -23.69 -15.06 3.95
C ASN A 303 -23.11 -14.89 2.54
N PHE A 304 -21.88 -14.39 2.40
CA PHE A 304 -21.21 -14.27 1.10
C PHE A 304 -20.97 -15.63 0.44
N ARG A 305 -20.61 -16.64 1.23
CA ARG A 305 -20.42 -18.01 0.74
C ARG A 305 -21.73 -18.61 0.21
N GLU A 306 -22.84 -18.37 0.91
CA GLU A 306 -24.16 -18.88 0.53
C GLU A 306 -24.82 -18.09 -0.62
N ALA A 307 -24.49 -16.81 -0.76
CA ALA A 307 -25.09 -15.92 -1.77
C ALA A 307 -24.65 -16.23 -3.21
N GLY A 308 -23.60 -17.04 -3.42
CA GLY A 308 -23.13 -17.41 -4.76
C GLY A 308 -22.56 -16.23 -5.58
N ARG A 309 -22.15 -15.14 -4.92
CA ARG A 309 -21.58 -13.93 -5.55
C ARG A 309 -20.04 -13.92 -5.63
N LEU A 310 -19.39 -14.94 -5.08
CA LEU A 310 -17.93 -15.04 -5.04
C LEU A 310 -17.36 -15.38 -6.42
N SER A 311 -16.26 -14.72 -6.77
CA SER A 311 -15.64 -14.75 -8.10
C SER A 311 -14.98 -16.10 -8.43
N ASP A 312 -14.31 -16.72 -7.46
CA ASP A 312 -13.56 -17.95 -7.65
C ASP A 312 -13.44 -18.81 -6.37
N GLN A 313 -12.78 -19.96 -6.48
CA GLN A 313 -12.53 -20.87 -5.37
C GLN A 313 -11.67 -20.23 -4.26
N ARG A 314 -10.74 -19.32 -4.60
CA ARG A 314 -9.89 -18.65 -3.61
C ARG A 314 -10.73 -17.74 -2.72
N ALA A 315 -11.75 -17.09 -3.28
CA ALA A 315 -12.70 -16.30 -2.51
C ALA A 315 -13.55 -17.19 -1.59
N MET A 316 -13.94 -18.38 -2.04
CA MET A 316 -14.62 -19.36 -1.18
C MET A 316 -13.73 -19.84 -0.03
N ASP A 317 -12.50 -20.22 -0.32
CA ASP A 317 -11.52 -20.70 0.67
C ASP A 317 -11.24 -19.60 1.71
N ALA A 318 -11.13 -18.34 1.27
CA ALA A 318 -10.95 -17.19 2.17
C ALA A 318 -12.12 -17.03 3.17
N THR A 319 -13.36 -17.36 2.80
CA THR A 319 -14.47 -17.35 3.78
C THR A 319 -14.32 -18.41 4.87
N ILE A 320 -13.75 -19.57 4.53
CA ILE A 320 -13.50 -20.68 5.46
C ILE A 320 -12.37 -20.29 6.41
N GLU A 321 -11.26 -19.78 5.86
CA GLU A 321 -10.12 -19.31 6.65
C GLU A 321 -10.51 -18.16 7.60
N ALA A 322 -11.28 -17.18 7.10
CA ALA A 322 -11.78 -16.08 7.93
C ALA A 322 -12.68 -16.57 9.06
N THR A 323 -13.55 -17.55 8.78
CA THR A 323 -14.45 -18.13 9.80
C THR A 323 -13.64 -18.83 10.89
N ALA A 324 -12.64 -19.63 10.52
CA ALA A 324 -11.76 -20.29 11.48
C ALA A 324 -10.96 -19.28 12.31
N ALA A 325 -10.39 -18.25 11.68
CA ALA A 325 -9.69 -17.18 12.37
C ALA A 325 -10.62 -16.44 13.35
N LEU A 326 -11.86 -16.16 12.96
CA LEU A 326 -12.84 -15.53 13.85
C LEU A 326 -13.23 -16.42 15.02
N ASP A 327 -13.39 -17.73 14.81
CA ASP A 327 -13.67 -18.68 15.89
C ASP A 327 -12.55 -18.68 16.94
N ASP A 328 -11.29 -18.68 16.51
CA ASP A 328 -10.13 -18.57 17.39
C ASP A 328 -10.07 -17.22 18.14
N LEU A 329 -10.33 -16.12 17.42
CA LEU A 329 -10.32 -14.76 17.98
C LEU A 329 -11.46 -14.54 18.99
N ILE A 330 -12.65 -15.08 18.73
CA ILE A 330 -13.79 -15.05 19.65
C ILE A 330 -13.47 -15.88 20.90
N ALA A 331 -12.98 -17.11 20.74
CA ALA A 331 -12.61 -17.96 21.86
C ALA A 331 -11.53 -17.32 22.76
N ALA A 332 -10.62 -16.54 22.18
CA ALA A 332 -9.61 -15.79 22.93
C ALA A 332 -10.18 -14.62 23.76
N GLN A 333 -11.42 -14.18 23.50
CA GLN A 333 -12.08 -13.07 24.20
C GLN A 333 -13.01 -13.52 25.36
N GLY A 334 -13.32 -14.83 25.47
CA GLY A 334 -14.14 -15.41 26.54
C GLY A 334 -15.54 -15.78 26.10
#